data_AF-A0A352HPU3-F1
#
_entry.id   AF-A0A352HPU3-F1
#
_cell.length_a   1.000
_cell.length_b   1.000
_cell.length_c   1.000
_cell.angle_alpha   90.00
_cell.angle_beta   90.00
_cell.angle_gamma   90.00
#
_symmetry.space_group_name_H-M   'P 1'
#
loop_
_entity.id
_entity.type
_entity.pdbx_description
1 polymer ?
#
loop_
_entity_poly.entity_id
_entity_poly.type
_entity_poly.pdbx_seq_one_letter_code
_entity_poly.pdbx_strand_id
1 'polypeptide(L)'
;MDNPAIPYSWCADACLVLMVTCMVCAIVRWFHVCRPYRDNADFHFPARKQTTFFYAGILMYLPYYLSPADPGAWHYAGIFGIMFYPAIVSLLIMRYFSLQKLEERINQVLFIAPMAMLAAMFVAVLVDSQWFEQQLSWLWWVVGAFSLMLTARLVFVTKKLQNKIREFHTQNYATEDDFPYVFANRVVWMPLAYIALMWCIVIADSRLLKFALDLLASAWALMFLCMILNPQRISSNDKTTEASAATEPEAADAAAAEIAGGSSAETQQATPYSDDVKRAVIEVILAK
;
A
#
# COMPACT_ATOMS: atom_id res chain seq x y z
N MET A 1 13.36 36.09 -2.27
CA MET A 1 12.94 36.47 -3.64
C MET A 1 11.49 36.02 -3.79
N ASP A 2 10.54 36.96 -3.64
CA ASP A 2 9.11 36.66 -3.81
C ASP A 2 8.83 36.40 -5.29
N ASN A 3 8.50 35.16 -5.64
CA ASN A 3 8.01 34.82 -6.97
C ASN A 3 6.52 35.24 -7.03
N PRO A 4 6.12 36.21 -7.89
CA PRO A 4 4.77 36.76 -7.89
C PRO A 4 3.67 35.82 -8.44
N ALA A 5 4.01 34.58 -8.79
CA ALA A 5 3.09 33.71 -9.51
C ALA A 5 2.02 33.04 -8.61
N ILE A 6 2.29 32.80 -7.32
CA ILE A 6 1.35 32.08 -6.42
C ILE A 6 1.41 32.66 -4.99
N PRO A 7 0.26 33.04 -4.40
CA PRO A 7 0.18 33.43 -2.99
C PRO A 7 0.57 32.29 -2.03
N TYR A 8 1.23 32.60 -0.92
CA TYR A 8 1.57 31.62 0.12
C TYR A 8 0.36 30.84 0.66
N SER A 9 -0.83 31.44 0.61
CA SER A 9 -2.09 30.79 0.98
C SER A 9 -2.40 29.58 0.11
N TRP A 10 -2.18 29.65 -1.21
CA TRP A 10 -2.45 28.51 -2.11
C TRP A 10 -1.50 27.35 -1.85
N CYS A 11 -0.24 27.66 -1.53
CA CYS A 11 0.73 26.64 -1.13
C CYS A 11 0.35 25.95 0.19
N ALA A 12 -0.17 26.71 1.16
CA ALA A 12 -0.70 26.14 2.40
C ALA A 12 -1.96 25.30 2.15
N ASP A 13 -2.88 25.78 1.32
CA ASP A 13 -4.12 25.08 0.97
C ASP A 13 -3.83 23.74 0.27
N ALA A 14 -2.89 23.70 -0.69
CA ALA A 14 -2.48 22.45 -1.33
C ALA A 14 -1.87 21.45 -0.32
N CYS A 15 -1.05 21.94 0.61
CA CYS A 15 -0.50 21.12 1.68
C CYS A 15 -1.60 20.58 2.61
N LEU A 16 -2.61 21.40 2.92
CA LEU A 16 -3.77 20.99 3.72
C LEU A 16 -4.58 19.91 2.99
N VAL A 17 -4.83 20.08 1.69
CA VAL A 17 -5.50 19.08 0.85
C VAL A 17 -4.77 17.75 0.92
N LEU A 18 -3.43 17.75 0.79
CA LEU A 18 -2.62 16.55 0.92
C LEU A 18 -2.77 15.93 2.32
N MET A 19 -2.63 16.71 3.39
CA MET A 19 -2.75 16.24 4.77
C MET A 19 -4.12 15.61 5.05
N VAL A 20 -5.21 16.29 4.68
CA VAL A 20 -6.58 15.80 4.90
C VAL A 20 -6.81 14.54 4.08
N THR A 21 -6.40 14.53 2.81
CA THR A 21 -6.54 13.37 1.93
C THR A 21 -5.81 12.16 2.53
N CYS A 22 -4.55 12.32 2.93
CA CYS A 22 -3.79 11.25 3.56
C CYS A 22 -4.40 10.83 4.90
N MET A 23 -4.92 11.75 5.70
CA MET A 23 -5.58 11.38 6.96
C MET A 23 -6.83 10.53 6.72
N VAL A 24 -7.66 10.89 5.74
CA VAL A 24 -8.81 10.08 5.32
C VAL A 24 -8.33 8.71 4.82
N CYS A 25 -7.28 8.65 3.98
CA CYS A 25 -6.69 7.38 3.54
C CYS A 25 -6.19 6.53 4.72
N ALA A 26 -5.58 7.15 5.75
CA ALA A 26 -5.10 6.46 6.94
C ALA A 26 -6.26 5.82 7.72
N ILE A 27 -7.33 6.59 7.95
CA ILE A 27 -8.54 6.15 8.65
C ILE A 27 -9.19 5.00 7.88
N VAL A 28 -9.46 5.19 6.58
CA VAL A 28 -10.05 4.15 5.74
C VAL A 28 -9.18 2.90 5.77
N ARG A 29 -7.87 3.03 5.60
CA ARG A 29 -6.96 1.87 5.60
C ARG A 29 -6.91 1.13 6.94
N TRP A 30 -7.10 1.85 8.04
CA TRP A 30 -7.13 1.28 9.39
C TRP A 30 -8.39 0.46 9.65
N PHE A 31 -9.55 0.98 9.28
CA PHE A 31 -10.84 0.35 9.57
C PHE A 31 -11.34 -0.60 8.47
N HIS A 32 -10.90 -0.41 7.22
CA HIS A 32 -11.38 -1.19 6.09
C HIS A 32 -10.58 -2.47 5.88
N VAL A 33 -11.29 -3.61 5.93
CA VAL A 33 -10.83 -4.93 5.51
C VAL A 33 -12.00 -5.59 4.77
N CYS A 34 -11.79 -5.97 3.51
CA CYS A 34 -12.83 -6.66 2.75
C CYS A 34 -13.20 -7.99 3.42
N ARG A 35 -14.50 -8.28 3.54
CA ARG A 35 -14.95 -9.67 3.77
C ARG A 35 -14.78 -10.45 2.44
N PRO A 36 -14.43 -11.76 2.46
CA PRO A 36 -14.26 -12.66 3.61
C PRO A 36 -12.87 -12.60 4.27
N TYR A 37 -11.93 -11.83 3.74
CA TYR A 37 -10.50 -11.78 4.12
C TYR A 37 -10.17 -11.23 5.52
N ARG A 38 -11.18 -11.09 6.41
CA ARG A 38 -11.01 -10.54 7.76
C ARG A 38 -10.24 -11.49 8.67
N ASP A 39 -10.47 -12.79 8.53
CA ASP A 39 -9.95 -13.80 9.46
C ASP A 39 -8.44 -13.99 9.30
N ASN A 40 -7.90 -13.76 8.09
CA ASN A 40 -6.46 -13.79 7.78
C ASN A 40 -5.95 -12.44 7.22
N ALA A 41 -6.40 -11.32 7.80
CA ALA A 41 -6.13 -9.97 7.27
C ALA A 41 -4.63 -9.65 7.09
N ASP A 42 -3.75 -10.14 7.97
CA ASP A 42 -2.31 -9.83 7.88
C ASP A 42 -1.61 -10.56 6.71
N PHE A 43 -2.21 -11.65 6.21
CA PHE A 43 -1.74 -12.37 5.03
C PHE A 43 -2.15 -11.68 3.72
N HIS A 44 -3.45 -11.32 3.60
CA HIS A 44 -3.98 -10.66 2.40
C HIS A 44 -3.56 -9.19 2.27
N PHE A 45 -3.32 -8.54 3.41
CA PHE A 45 -2.96 -7.13 3.50
C PHE A 45 -1.63 -6.94 4.25
N PRO A 46 -0.52 -7.47 3.71
CA PRO A 46 0.77 -7.31 4.34
C PRO A 46 1.12 -5.82 4.36
N ALA A 47 1.73 -5.36 5.45
CA ALA A 47 2.07 -3.96 5.70
C ALA A 47 0.90 -2.97 5.95
N ARG A 48 -0.35 -3.43 6.18
CA ARG A 48 -1.51 -2.56 6.49
C ARG A 48 -1.21 -1.48 7.52
N LYS A 49 -0.72 -1.87 8.70
CA LYS A 49 -0.44 -0.93 9.80
C LYS A 49 0.62 0.10 9.39
N GLN A 50 1.67 -0.35 8.72
CA GLN A 50 2.74 0.53 8.22
C GLN A 50 2.23 1.51 7.17
N THR A 51 1.32 1.08 6.28
CA THR A 51 0.72 1.98 5.29
C THR A 51 -0.22 3.00 5.94
N THR A 52 -0.95 2.63 7.01
CA THR A 52 -1.69 3.62 7.81
C THR A 52 -0.76 4.65 8.42
N PHE A 53 0.36 4.23 9.04
CA PHE A 53 1.35 5.15 9.58
C PHE A 53 2.00 6.02 8.51
N PHE A 54 2.24 5.49 7.31
CA PHE A 54 2.72 6.28 6.17
C PHE A 54 1.78 7.43 5.85
N TYR A 55 0.48 7.15 5.72
CA TYR A 55 -0.51 8.17 5.45
C TYR A 55 -0.66 9.18 6.61
N ALA A 56 -0.66 8.70 7.86
CA ALA A 56 -0.73 9.58 9.03
C ALA A 56 0.53 10.45 9.20
N GLY A 57 1.71 9.95 8.77
CA GLY A 57 2.98 10.67 8.87
C GLY A 57 3.03 11.98 8.08
N ILE A 58 2.16 12.16 7.09
CA ILE A 58 2.03 13.41 6.33
C ILE A 58 1.61 14.60 7.22
N LEU A 59 1.00 14.35 8.39
CA LEU A 59 0.74 15.39 9.39
C LEU A 59 2.02 16.11 9.87
N MET A 60 3.19 15.51 9.67
CA MET A 60 4.46 16.17 9.95
C MET A 60 4.71 17.39 9.06
N TYR A 61 3.93 17.64 8.00
CA TYR A 61 3.95 18.92 7.26
C TYR A 61 3.25 20.08 7.97
N LEU A 62 2.64 19.86 9.14
CA LEU A 62 1.92 20.90 9.89
C LEU A 62 2.69 22.23 10.07
N PRO A 63 4.00 22.26 10.38
CA PRO A 63 4.71 23.52 10.57
C PRO A 63 4.70 24.39 9.30
N TYR A 64 4.80 23.75 8.13
CA TYR A 64 4.72 24.43 6.84
C TYR A 64 3.32 24.95 6.52
N TYR A 65 2.28 24.20 6.90
CA TYR A 65 0.90 24.68 6.76
C TYR A 65 0.62 25.91 7.66
N LEU A 66 1.08 25.89 8.91
CA LEU A 66 0.85 26.97 9.87
C LEU A 66 1.60 28.26 9.51
N SER A 67 2.80 28.14 8.93
CA SER A 67 3.64 29.29 8.59
C SER A 67 4.34 29.07 7.24
N PRO A 68 3.58 29.14 6.12
CA PRO A 68 4.13 28.86 4.80
C PRO A 68 5.20 29.87 4.37
N ALA A 69 5.14 31.11 4.86
CA ALA A 69 6.12 32.14 4.56
C ALA A 69 7.43 32.00 5.36
N ASP A 70 7.41 31.25 6.47
CA ASP A 70 8.57 31.08 7.34
C ASP A 70 9.65 30.21 6.66
N PRO A 71 10.90 30.68 6.59
CA PRO A 71 12.00 29.91 6.00
C PRO A 71 12.26 28.57 6.70
N GLY A 72 12.23 28.52 8.03
CA GLY A 72 12.54 27.32 8.80
C GLY A 72 11.52 26.21 8.53
N ALA A 73 10.25 26.56 8.50
CA ALA A 73 9.15 25.67 8.14
C ALA A 73 9.26 25.15 6.69
N TRP A 74 9.67 26.00 5.75
CA TRP A 74 9.92 25.62 4.36
C TRP A 74 11.07 24.62 4.23
N HIS A 75 12.23 24.91 4.83
CA HIS A 75 13.39 24.03 4.79
C HIS A 75 13.09 22.68 5.43
N TYR A 76 12.40 22.67 6.57
CA TYR A 76 11.97 21.45 7.23
C TYR A 76 11.01 20.62 6.36
N ALA A 77 10.06 21.23 5.65
CA ALA A 77 9.18 20.51 4.73
C ALA A 77 9.95 19.80 3.60
N GLY A 78 10.98 20.45 3.07
CA GLY A 78 11.90 19.84 2.11
C GLY A 78 12.64 18.64 2.69
N ILE A 79 13.24 18.81 3.87
CA ILE A 79 13.97 17.75 4.59
C ILE A 79 13.08 16.56 4.90
N PHE A 80 11.87 16.82 5.41
CA PHE A 80 10.89 15.79 5.68
C PHE A 80 10.64 14.95 4.44
N GLY A 81 10.43 15.56 3.28
CA GLY A 81 10.25 14.84 2.02
C GLY A 81 11.40 13.90 1.66
N ILE A 82 12.62 14.43 1.59
CA ILE A 82 13.78 13.66 1.13
C ILE A 82 14.21 12.57 2.13
N MET A 83 13.79 12.63 3.40
CA MET A 83 14.08 11.60 4.40
C MET A 83 12.93 10.61 4.61
N PHE A 84 11.70 11.11 4.70
CA PHE A 84 10.52 10.32 5.06
C PHE A 84 10.21 9.27 4.00
N TYR A 85 10.07 9.69 2.75
CA TYR A 85 9.67 8.80 1.64
C TYR A 85 10.64 7.63 1.42
N PRO A 86 11.97 7.83 1.29
CA PRO A 86 12.87 6.69 1.10
C PRO A 86 12.91 5.74 2.32
N ALA A 87 12.80 6.26 3.54
CA ALA A 87 12.78 5.43 4.75
C ALA A 87 11.53 4.54 4.82
N ILE A 88 10.34 5.14 4.74
CA ILE A 88 9.07 4.41 4.89
C ILE A 88 8.81 3.48 3.72
N VAL A 89 9.06 3.91 2.48
CA VAL A 89 8.81 3.07 1.29
C VAL A 89 9.73 1.86 1.27
N SER A 90 11.00 2.02 1.62
CA SER A 90 11.94 0.88 1.72
C SER A 90 11.39 -0.18 2.67
N LEU A 91 10.87 0.25 3.83
CA LEU A 91 10.27 -0.63 4.82
C LEU A 91 8.99 -1.27 4.29
N LEU A 92 8.12 -0.50 3.62
CA LEU A 92 6.88 -1.00 3.03
C LEU A 92 7.15 -2.07 1.97
N ILE A 93 8.07 -1.85 1.03
CA ILE A 93 8.40 -2.84 0.00
C ILE A 93 8.98 -4.11 0.65
N MET A 94 9.90 -3.95 1.61
CA MET A 94 10.49 -5.09 2.30
C MET A 94 9.43 -5.93 3.04
N ARG A 95 8.54 -5.27 3.78
CA ARG A 95 7.45 -5.90 4.54
C ARG A 95 6.42 -6.54 3.62
N TYR A 96 5.95 -5.80 2.62
CA TYR A 96 4.89 -6.19 1.71
C TYR A 96 5.29 -7.38 0.83
N PHE A 97 6.53 -7.44 0.34
CA PHE A 97 7.01 -8.54 -0.51
C PHE A 97 7.80 -9.61 0.25
N SER A 98 7.76 -9.55 1.59
CA SER A 98 8.41 -10.50 2.50
C SER A 98 9.92 -10.67 2.21
N LEU A 99 10.60 -9.58 1.86
CA LEU A 99 12.03 -9.56 1.54
C LEU A 99 12.94 -9.51 2.79
N GLN A 100 12.34 -9.57 4.00
CA GLN A 100 12.92 -9.26 5.31
C GLN A 100 13.83 -10.33 5.92
N LYS A 101 13.90 -11.55 5.36
CA LYS A 101 14.46 -12.75 6.01
C LYS A 101 15.92 -12.67 6.53
N LEU A 102 16.67 -11.60 6.30
CA LEU A 102 18.08 -11.51 6.68
C LEU A 102 18.47 -10.36 7.64
N GLU A 103 17.65 -9.30 7.83
CA GLU A 103 18.13 -8.06 8.50
C GLU A 103 17.04 -7.26 9.25
N GLU A 104 16.21 -7.90 10.07
CA GLU A 104 15.09 -7.22 10.72
C GLU A 104 15.50 -6.04 11.63
N ARG A 105 16.57 -6.20 12.41
CA ARG A 105 17.07 -5.13 13.29
C ARG A 105 17.59 -3.92 12.52
N ILE A 106 18.36 -4.14 11.46
CA ILE A 106 18.89 -3.05 10.62
C ILE A 106 17.72 -2.29 9.96
N ASN A 107 16.71 -3.01 9.48
CA ASN A 107 15.51 -2.40 8.91
C ASN A 107 14.72 -1.57 9.93
N GLN A 108 14.62 -2.03 11.18
CA GLN A 108 14.00 -1.26 12.26
C GLN A 108 14.79 0.01 12.58
N VAL A 109 16.12 -0.09 12.72
CA VAL A 109 16.99 1.08 13.00
C VAL A 109 16.92 2.09 11.87
N LEU A 110 17.03 1.65 10.61
CA LEU A 110 16.93 2.52 9.42
C LEU A 110 15.56 3.17 9.24
N PHE A 111 14.54 2.72 9.98
CA PHE A 111 13.24 3.37 10.02
C PHE A 111 13.08 4.28 11.25
N ILE A 112 13.37 3.76 12.44
CA ILE A 112 13.18 4.49 13.71
C ILE A 112 14.10 5.71 13.78
N ALA A 113 15.38 5.57 13.38
CA ALA A 113 16.34 6.67 13.45
C ALA A 113 15.92 7.90 12.62
N PRO A 114 15.59 7.80 11.33
CA PRO A 114 15.14 8.97 10.58
C PRO A 114 13.78 9.50 11.07
N MET A 115 12.85 8.63 11.52
CA MET A 115 11.57 9.11 12.07
C MET A 115 11.77 9.90 13.36
N ALA A 116 12.65 9.43 14.25
CA ALA A 116 12.99 10.14 15.49
C ALA A 116 13.68 11.48 15.20
N MET A 117 14.61 11.52 14.23
CA MET A 117 15.26 12.76 13.80
C MET A 117 14.23 13.75 13.23
N LEU A 118 13.35 13.31 12.34
CA LEU A 118 12.28 14.15 11.80
C LEU A 118 11.34 14.66 12.90
N ALA A 119 11.00 13.82 13.88
CA ALA A 119 10.14 14.22 14.99
C ALA A 119 10.81 15.27 15.88
N ALA A 120 12.10 15.13 16.16
CA ALA A 120 12.87 16.13 16.90
C ALA A 120 12.91 17.47 16.15
N MET A 121 13.16 17.43 14.83
CA MET A 121 13.15 18.63 13.99
C MET A 121 11.77 19.28 13.90
N PHE A 122 10.71 18.49 13.80
CA PHE A 122 9.32 18.97 13.83
C PHE A 122 9.05 19.80 15.09
N VAL A 123 9.43 19.27 16.26
CA VAL A 123 9.26 19.98 17.54
C VAL A 123 10.11 21.24 17.58
N ALA A 124 11.37 21.17 17.11
CA ALA A 124 12.25 22.33 17.07
C ALA A 124 11.66 23.48 16.24
N VAL A 125 11.14 23.19 15.04
CA VAL A 125 10.54 24.19 14.15
C VAL A 125 9.27 24.80 14.75
N LEU A 126 8.46 24.01 15.46
CA LEU A 126 7.25 24.53 16.11
C LEU A 126 7.53 25.42 17.33
N VAL A 127 8.65 25.19 18.03
CA VAL A 127 9.04 25.99 19.19
C VAL A 127 9.75 27.26 18.76
N ASP A 128 10.76 27.14 17.89
CA ASP A 128 11.55 28.27 17.40
C ASP A 128 12.11 27.97 16.00
N SER A 129 11.41 28.46 14.99
CA SER A 129 11.83 28.30 13.58
C SER A 129 13.12 29.05 13.26
N GLN A 130 13.40 30.17 13.94
CA GLN A 130 14.59 30.99 13.70
C GLN A 130 15.84 30.30 14.26
N TRP A 131 15.74 29.68 15.44
CA TRP A 131 16.82 28.85 15.98
C TRP A 131 17.11 27.67 15.05
N PHE A 132 16.07 27.02 14.52
CA PHE A 132 16.24 25.92 13.56
C PHE A 132 16.98 26.37 12.29
N GLU A 133 16.62 27.53 11.74
CA GLU A 133 17.27 28.15 10.58
C GLU A 133 18.78 28.39 10.81
N GLN A 134 19.18 28.81 12.02
CA GLN A 134 20.60 29.01 12.37
C GLN A 134 21.40 27.70 12.34
N GLN A 135 20.77 26.58 12.69
CA GLN A 135 21.41 25.25 12.68
C GLN A 135 21.43 24.62 11.29
N LEU A 136 20.75 25.19 10.31
CA LEU A 136 20.52 24.57 9.00
C LEU A 136 21.82 24.29 8.23
N SER A 137 22.84 25.12 8.41
CA SER A 137 24.11 25.06 7.67
C SER A 137 24.87 23.72 7.84
N TRP A 138 25.01 23.23 9.07
CA TRP A 138 25.62 21.92 9.34
C TRP A 138 24.60 20.78 9.12
N LEU A 139 23.33 21.06 9.41
CA LEU A 139 22.25 20.08 9.34
C LEU A 139 22.03 19.60 7.90
N TRP A 140 22.21 20.47 6.89
CA TRP A 140 22.15 20.08 5.48
C TRP A 140 23.12 18.97 5.10
N TRP A 141 24.34 19.00 5.64
CA TRP A 141 25.32 17.94 5.39
C TRP A 141 24.89 16.60 5.99
N VAL A 142 24.40 16.64 7.23
CA VAL A 142 23.94 15.45 7.94
C VAL A 142 22.69 14.87 7.27
N VAL A 143 21.68 15.69 7.03
CA VAL A 143 20.44 15.30 6.35
C VAL A 143 20.72 14.82 4.93
N GLY A 144 21.58 15.51 4.18
CA GLY A 144 21.98 15.11 2.84
C GLY A 144 22.62 13.73 2.83
N ALA A 145 23.57 13.47 3.73
CA ALA A 145 24.21 12.15 3.86
C ALA A 145 23.20 11.06 4.23
N PHE A 146 22.34 11.30 5.23
CA PHE A 146 21.31 10.35 5.64
C PHE A 146 20.27 10.09 4.55
N SER A 147 19.80 11.13 3.86
CA SER A 147 18.83 11.01 2.77
C SER A 147 19.41 10.24 1.59
N LEU A 148 20.66 10.48 1.21
CA LEU A 148 21.34 9.71 0.17
C LEU A 148 21.52 8.23 0.56
N MET A 149 21.89 7.97 1.81
CA MET A 149 21.98 6.60 2.35
C MET A 149 20.61 5.89 2.28
N LEU A 150 19.52 6.54 2.70
CA LEU A 150 18.16 6.00 2.64
C LEU A 150 17.69 5.80 1.20
N THR A 151 18.05 6.70 0.29
CA THR A 151 17.73 6.58 -1.14
C THR A 151 18.50 5.42 -1.77
N ALA A 152 19.78 5.25 -1.45
CA ALA A 152 20.59 4.11 -1.88
C ALA A 152 20.00 2.78 -1.36
N ARG A 153 19.55 2.77 -0.10
CA ARG A 153 18.82 1.64 0.49
C ARG A 153 17.56 1.33 -0.29
N LEU A 154 16.76 2.33 -0.65
CA LEU A 154 15.55 2.13 -1.45
C LEU A 154 15.89 1.54 -2.82
N VAL A 155 16.88 2.08 -3.53
CA VAL A 155 17.33 1.53 -4.83
C VAL A 155 17.73 0.07 -4.68
N PHE A 156 18.44 -0.30 -3.62
CA PHE A 156 18.78 -1.70 -3.34
C PHE A 156 17.53 -2.56 -3.10
N VAL A 157 16.56 -2.09 -2.29
CA VAL A 157 15.28 -2.81 -2.08
C VAL A 157 14.54 -3.00 -3.40
N THR A 158 14.45 -1.95 -4.21
CA THR A 158 13.79 -1.97 -5.52
C THR A 158 14.45 -2.96 -6.46
N LYS A 159 15.79 -2.98 -6.53
CA LYS A 159 16.54 -3.99 -7.30
C LYS A 159 16.28 -5.41 -6.80
N LYS A 160 16.21 -5.62 -5.48
CA LYS A 160 15.87 -6.93 -4.90
C LYS A 160 14.46 -7.36 -5.30
N LEU A 161 13.49 -6.43 -5.30
CA LEU A 161 12.15 -6.68 -5.78
C LEU A 161 12.14 -7.03 -7.28
N GLN A 162 12.88 -6.30 -8.12
CA GLN A 162 13.00 -6.60 -9.56
C GLN A 162 13.61 -7.96 -9.83
N ASN A 163 14.65 -8.34 -9.09
CA ASN A 163 15.23 -9.67 -9.19
C ASN A 163 14.19 -10.75 -8.86
N LYS A 164 13.38 -10.53 -7.81
CA LYS A 164 12.28 -11.43 -7.45
C LYS A 164 11.17 -11.48 -8.50
N ILE A 165 10.82 -10.34 -9.11
CA ILE A 165 9.88 -10.27 -10.24
C ILE A 165 10.39 -11.09 -11.44
N ARG A 166 11.69 -10.97 -11.77
CA ARG A 166 12.32 -11.71 -12.87
C ARG A 166 12.43 -13.20 -12.59
N GLU A 167 12.76 -13.58 -11.36
CA GLU A 167 12.79 -14.97 -10.91
C GLU A 167 11.40 -15.59 -11.02
N PHE A 168 10.37 -14.88 -10.55
CA PHE A 168 8.98 -15.29 -10.70
C PHE A 168 8.59 -15.47 -12.17
N HIS A 169 8.99 -14.56 -13.07
CA HIS A 169 8.70 -14.68 -14.50
C HIS A 169 9.39 -15.88 -15.18
N THR A 170 10.57 -16.28 -14.67
CA THR A 170 11.40 -17.33 -15.30
C THR A 170 11.09 -18.73 -14.76
N GLN A 171 10.69 -18.84 -13.48
CA GLN A 171 10.47 -20.13 -12.80
C GLN A 171 8.99 -20.54 -12.68
N ASN A 172 8.07 -19.82 -13.33
CA ASN A 172 6.62 -19.97 -13.15
C ASN A 172 5.99 -21.25 -13.71
N TYR A 173 6.77 -22.29 -14.01
CA TYR A 173 6.23 -23.53 -14.58
C TYR A 173 5.78 -24.56 -13.53
N ALA A 174 5.99 -24.33 -12.22
CA ALA A 174 5.76 -25.39 -11.22
C ALA A 174 5.27 -24.96 -9.81
N THR A 175 4.98 -23.69 -9.53
CA THR A 175 4.60 -23.27 -8.15
C THR A 175 3.37 -22.36 -8.14
N GLU A 176 2.34 -22.74 -7.37
CA GLU A 176 1.19 -21.88 -7.04
C GLU A 176 1.59 -20.79 -6.01
N ASP A 177 2.53 -19.91 -6.35
CA ASP A 177 2.99 -18.88 -5.41
C ASP A 177 2.12 -17.61 -5.45
N ASP A 178 1.66 -17.16 -4.28
CA ASP A 178 0.80 -15.99 -4.01
C ASP A 178 1.49 -14.61 -4.24
N PHE A 179 2.45 -14.53 -5.17
CA PHE A 179 3.19 -13.29 -5.42
C PHE A 179 2.36 -12.31 -6.26
N PRO A 180 2.13 -11.05 -5.79
CA PRO A 180 1.32 -10.08 -6.51
C PRO A 180 2.11 -9.41 -7.65
N TYR A 181 2.36 -10.16 -8.73
CA TYR A 181 3.23 -9.76 -9.85
C TYR A 181 2.75 -8.48 -10.56
N VAL A 182 1.47 -8.39 -10.90
CA VAL A 182 0.90 -7.23 -11.64
C VAL A 182 1.08 -5.95 -10.84
N PHE A 183 0.82 -6.01 -9.53
CA PHE A 183 1.02 -4.90 -8.61
C PHE A 183 2.51 -4.54 -8.49
N ALA A 184 3.38 -5.54 -8.30
CA ALA A 184 4.81 -5.33 -8.17
C ALA A 184 5.41 -4.62 -9.39
N ASN A 185 5.08 -5.09 -10.61
CA ASN A 185 5.62 -4.53 -11.85
C ASN A 185 5.17 -3.08 -12.09
N ARG A 186 3.93 -2.74 -11.69
CA ARG A 186 3.40 -1.37 -11.83
C ARG A 186 3.99 -0.40 -10.79
N VAL A 187 4.18 -0.84 -9.56
CA VAL A 187 4.52 0.05 -8.42
C VAL A 187 6.04 0.19 -8.20
N VAL A 188 6.86 -0.71 -8.72
CA VAL A 188 8.31 -0.77 -8.41
C VAL A 188 9.08 0.53 -8.67
N TRP A 189 8.73 1.30 -9.71
CA TRP A 189 9.45 2.53 -10.08
C TRP A 189 8.84 3.82 -9.53
N MET A 190 7.55 3.80 -9.17
CA MET A 190 6.81 4.99 -8.73
C MET A 190 7.49 5.72 -7.56
N PRO A 191 7.97 5.03 -6.50
CA PRO A 191 8.58 5.73 -5.37
C PRO A 191 9.92 6.38 -5.70
N LEU A 192 10.71 5.79 -6.60
CA LEU A 192 11.98 6.38 -7.03
C LEU A 192 11.74 7.67 -7.82
N ALA A 193 10.73 7.67 -8.70
CA ALA A 193 10.33 8.88 -9.41
C ALA A 193 9.84 9.97 -8.43
N TYR A 194 9.03 9.59 -7.45
CA TYR A 194 8.53 10.55 -6.45
C TYR A 194 9.66 11.17 -5.60
N ILE A 195 10.63 10.37 -5.15
CA ILE A 195 11.78 10.87 -4.39
C ILE A 195 12.65 11.79 -5.24
N ALA A 196 12.84 11.48 -6.53
CA ALA A 196 13.53 12.39 -7.44
C ALA A 196 12.81 13.75 -7.53
N LEU A 197 11.47 13.76 -7.60
CA LEU A 197 10.69 15.00 -7.57
C LEU A 197 10.87 15.78 -6.26
N MET A 198 10.94 15.10 -5.11
CA MET A 198 11.22 15.76 -3.82
C MET A 198 12.61 16.41 -3.80
N TRP A 199 13.63 15.74 -4.33
CA TRP A 199 14.96 16.33 -4.50
C TRP A 199 14.95 17.54 -5.42
N CYS A 200 14.21 17.47 -6.54
CA CYS A 200 14.05 18.62 -7.44
C CYS A 200 13.44 19.83 -6.72
N ILE A 201 12.47 19.65 -5.82
CA ILE A 201 11.90 20.74 -5.02
C ILE A 201 12.96 21.40 -4.14
N VAL A 202 13.74 20.59 -3.42
CA VAL A 202 14.79 21.08 -2.51
C VAL A 202 15.88 21.81 -3.27
N ILE A 203 16.33 21.28 -4.41
CA ILE A 203 17.41 21.87 -5.21
C ILE A 203 16.94 23.14 -5.94
N ALA A 204 15.73 23.12 -6.52
CA ALA A 204 15.19 24.25 -7.27
C ALA A 204 14.62 25.35 -6.37
N ASP A 205 14.49 25.08 -5.06
CA ASP A 205 13.89 25.97 -4.06
C ASP A 205 12.52 26.54 -4.50
N SER A 206 11.73 25.72 -5.20
CA SER A 206 10.55 26.17 -5.92
C SER A 206 9.25 25.79 -5.20
N ARG A 207 8.57 26.80 -4.68
CA ARG A 207 7.25 26.69 -4.04
C ARG A 207 6.14 26.29 -5.01
N LEU A 208 6.25 26.70 -6.27
CA LEU A 208 5.33 26.27 -7.34
C LEU A 208 5.42 24.75 -7.57
N LEU A 209 6.64 24.22 -7.60
CA LEU A 209 6.85 22.78 -7.79
C LEU A 209 6.30 22.00 -6.59
N LYS A 210 6.50 22.50 -5.36
CA LYS A 210 5.90 21.92 -4.15
C LYS A 210 4.37 21.93 -4.20
N PHE A 211 3.77 23.07 -4.55
CA PHE A 211 2.33 23.20 -4.72
C PHE A 211 1.76 22.17 -5.71
N ALA A 212 2.34 22.09 -6.91
CA ALA A 212 1.90 21.14 -7.92
C ALA A 212 2.09 19.69 -7.45
N LEU A 213 3.20 19.39 -6.77
CA LEU A 213 3.47 18.05 -6.27
C LEU A 213 2.51 17.65 -5.14
N ASP A 214 2.09 18.57 -4.27
CA ASP A 214 1.14 18.27 -3.20
C ASP A 214 -0.24 17.86 -3.74
N LEU A 215 -0.72 18.55 -4.79
CA LEU A 215 -1.97 18.21 -5.48
C LEU A 215 -1.86 16.89 -6.26
N LEU A 216 -0.73 16.66 -6.92
CA LEU A 216 -0.46 15.41 -7.62
C LEU A 216 -0.36 14.24 -6.63
N ALA A 217 0.30 14.46 -5.49
CA ALA A 217 0.46 13.48 -4.42
C ALA A 217 -0.86 13.13 -3.74
N SER A 218 -1.78 14.08 -3.57
CA SER A 218 -3.12 13.79 -3.02
C SER A 218 -3.93 12.88 -3.96
N ALA A 219 -3.90 13.15 -5.27
CA ALA A 219 -4.51 12.28 -6.27
C ALA A 219 -3.85 10.88 -6.27
N TRP A 220 -2.51 10.81 -6.21
CA TRP A 220 -1.79 9.53 -6.11
C TRP A 220 -2.10 8.78 -4.82
N ALA A 221 -2.26 9.47 -3.69
CA ALA A 221 -2.58 8.86 -2.41
C ALA A 221 -3.94 8.14 -2.46
N LEU A 222 -4.93 8.75 -3.09
CA LEU A 222 -6.26 8.15 -3.31
C LEU A 222 -6.18 6.97 -4.28
N MET A 223 -5.51 7.13 -5.43
CA MET A 223 -5.32 6.02 -6.37
C MET A 223 -4.61 4.84 -5.71
N PHE A 224 -3.56 5.10 -4.93
CA PHE A 224 -2.83 4.07 -4.21
C PHE A 224 -3.70 3.40 -3.15
N LEU A 225 -4.53 4.17 -2.43
CA LEU A 225 -5.48 3.62 -1.46
C LEU A 225 -6.44 2.64 -2.15
N CYS A 226 -7.05 3.04 -3.28
CA CYS A 226 -7.95 2.18 -4.04
C CYS A 226 -7.25 0.89 -4.50
N MET A 227 -6.00 0.98 -4.95
CA MET A 227 -5.22 -0.20 -5.36
C MET A 227 -4.95 -1.16 -4.20
N ILE A 228 -4.60 -0.66 -3.01
CA ILE A 228 -4.28 -1.51 -1.85
C ILE A 228 -5.51 -1.95 -1.06
N LEU A 229 -6.70 -1.41 -1.37
CA LEU A 229 -7.95 -1.78 -0.71
C LEU A 229 -8.42 -3.18 -1.12
N ASN A 230 -8.16 -3.57 -2.38
CA ASN A 230 -8.41 -4.91 -2.87
C ASN A 230 -7.23 -5.83 -2.49
N PRO A 231 -7.46 -7.06 -1.96
CA PRO A 231 -6.37 -8.00 -1.72
C PRO A 231 -5.59 -8.26 -3.01
N GLN A 232 -4.28 -8.08 -2.93
CA GLN A 232 -3.38 -8.37 -4.04
C GLN A 232 -2.77 -9.78 -3.93
N ARG A 233 -2.81 -10.37 -2.72
CA ARG A 233 -2.45 -11.76 -2.46
C ARG A 233 -3.72 -12.56 -2.21
N ILE A 234 -3.99 -13.52 -3.09
CA ILE A 234 -5.18 -14.38 -3.05
C ILE A 234 -4.67 -15.82 -3.03
N SER A 235 -5.01 -16.57 -1.97
CA SER A 235 -4.59 -17.97 -1.85
C SER A 235 -5.35 -18.86 -2.85
N SER A 236 -4.81 -20.04 -3.17
CA SER A 236 -5.50 -21.01 -4.04
C SER A 236 -6.88 -21.41 -3.48
N ASN A 237 -7.00 -21.57 -2.16
CA ASN A 237 -8.26 -21.86 -1.48
C ASN A 237 -9.30 -20.74 -1.64
N ASP A 238 -8.88 -19.48 -1.66
CA ASP A 238 -9.80 -18.34 -1.87
C ASP A 238 -10.30 -18.31 -3.32
N LYS A 239 -9.44 -18.64 -4.30
CA LYS A 239 -9.85 -18.75 -5.72
C LYS A 239 -10.91 -19.84 -5.92
N THR A 240 -10.76 -20.98 -5.25
CA THR A 240 -11.76 -22.07 -5.29
C THR A 240 -13.06 -21.65 -4.63
N THR A 241 -13.00 -20.89 -3.54
CA THR A 241 -14.18 -20.38 -2.82
C THR A 241 -14.93 -19.33 -3.66
N GLU A 242 -14.23 -18.39 -4.30
CA GLU A 242 -14.84 -17.40 -5.20
C GLU A 242 -15.43 -18.06 -6.46
N ALA A 243 -14.77 -19.07 -7.03
CA ALA A 243 -15.29 -19.83 -8.17
C ALA A 243 -16.54 -20.65 -7.80
N SER A 244 -16.55 -21.27 -6.62
CA SER A 244 -17.72 -22.00 -6.09
C SER A 244 -18.90 -21.05 -5.84
N ALA A 245 -18.65 -19.90 -5.19
CA ALA A 245 -19.67 -18.91 -4.89
C ALA A 245 -20.23 -18.21 -6.15
N ALA A 246 -19.45 -18.12 -7.23
CA ALA A 246 -19.92 -17.61 -8.53
C ALA A 246 -20.76 -18.63 -9.32
N THR A 247 -20.62 -19.92 -9.03
CA THR A 247 -21.37 -21.01 -9.71
C THR A 247 -22.71 -21.29 -9.02
N GLU A 248 -22.82 -21.07 -7.71
CA GLU A 248 -24.07 -21.25 -6.93
C GLU A 248 -25.27 -20.40 -7.38
N PRO A 249 -25.15 -19.11 -7.78
CA PRO A 249 -26.29 -18.33 -8.27
C PRO A 249 -26.79 -18.83 -9.64
N GLU A 250 -25.92 -19.35 -10.49
CA GLU A 250 -26.29 -19.84 -11.82
C GLU A 250 -26.99 -21.20 -11.76
N ALA A 251 -26.58 -22.08 -10.83
CA ALA A 251 -27.26 -23.35 -10.58
C ALA A 251 -28.63 -23.19 -9.90
N ALA A 252 -28.79 -22.18 -9.02
CA ALA A 252 -30.06 -21.88 -8.37
C ALA A 252 -31.08 -21.25 -9.34
N ASP A 253 -30.64 -20.36 -10.23
CA ASP A 253 -31.50 -19.77 -11.27
C ASP A 253 -31.83 -20.77 -12.40
N ALA A 254 -30.90 -21.67 -12.76
CA ALA A 254 -31.18 -22.75 -13.71
C ALA A 254 -32.19 -23.78 -13.15
N ALA A 255 -32.07 -24.15 -11.87
CA ALA A 255 -33.02 -25.04 -11.20
C ALA A 255 -34.41 -24.39 -11.03
N ALA A 256 -34.48 -23.06 -10.78
CA ALA A 256 -35.74 -22.33 -10.73
C ALA A 256 -36.40 -22.21 -12.12
N ALA A 257 -35.62 -22.10 -13.20
CA ALA A 257 -36.11 -22.06 -14.58
C ALA A 257 -36.66 -23.43 -15.06
N GLU A 258 -36.05 -24.55 -14.65
CA GLU A 258 -36.58 -25.90 -14.95
C GLU A 258 -37.92 -26.17 -14.25
N ILE A 259 -38.11 -25.65 -13.03
CA ILE A 259 -39.37 -25.81 -12.29
C ILE A 259 -40.50 -24.94 -12.88
N ALA A 260 -40.17 -23.80 -13.50
CA ALA A 260 -41.15 -22.89 -14.09
C ALA A 260 -41.56 -23.25 -15.54
N GLY A 261 -40.79 -24.10 -16.24
CA GLY A 261 -41.00 -24.42 -17.67
C GLY A 261 -41.76 -25.72 -17.97
N GLY A 262 -42.03 -26.57 -16.98
CA GLY A 262 -42.52 -27.93 -17.21
C GLY A 262 -43.96 -28.18 -16.76
N SER A 263 -44.95 -27.60 -17.44
CA SER A 263 -46.35 -28.07 -17.35
C SER A 263 -46.83 -28.53 -18.71
N SER A 264 -46.70 -29.83 -18.98
CA SER A 264 -47.73 -30.70 -19.59
C SER A 264 -47.19 -32.13 -19.79
N ALA A 265 -47.86 -33.08 -19.12
CA ALA A 265 -47.98 -34.50 -19.48
C ALA A 265 -46.70 -35.37 -19.57
N GLU A 266 -46.39 -36.09 -18.49
CA GLU A 266 -46.60 -37.56 -18.43
C GLU A 266 -46.24 -38.06 -17.02
N THR A 267 -47.22 -38.64 -16.33
CA THR A 267 -47.02 -39.35 -15.08
C THR A 267 -46.26 -40.65 -15.37
N GLN A 268 -44.94 -40.65 -15.16
CA GLN A 268 -44.20 -41.89 -14.92
C GLN A 268 -43.89 -42.02 -13.42
N GLN A 269 -44.47 -43.08 -12.90
CA GLN A 269 -44.57 -43.49 -11.51
C GLN A 269 -43.19 -43.85 -10.96
N ALA A 270 -42.82 -43.24 -9.84
CA ALA A 270 -41.65 -43.63 -9.05
C ALA A 270 -41.78 -45.11 -8.65
N THR A 271 -40.87 -45.96 -9.11
CA THR A 271 -40.72 -47.30 -8.55
C THR A 271 -39.82 -47.21 -7.32
N PRO A 272 -40.25 -47.74 -6.17
CA PRO A 272 -39.44 -47.77 -4.98
C PRO A 272 -38.31 -48.78 -5.21
N TYR A 273 -37.08 -48.31 -4.98
CA TYR A 273 -35.84 -49.07 -4.97
C TYR A 273 -36.06 -50.46 -4.36
N SER A 274 -36.00 -51.52 -5.17
CA SER A 274 -36.31 -52.87 -4.73
C SER A 274 -35.24 -53.40 -3.77
N ASP A 275 -35.69 -54.11 -2.74
CA ASP A 275 -34.83 -54.69 -1.69
C ASP A 275 -33.80 -55.70 -2.23
N ASP A 276 -33.94 -56.12 -3.49
CA ASP A 276 -32.99 -57.01 -4.20
C ASP A 276 -31.65 -56.30 -4.48
N VAL A 277 -31.66 -54.98 -4.72
CA VAL A 277 -30.43 -54.21 -4.95
C VAL A 277 -29.64 -54.04 -3.64
N LYS A 278 -30.35 -53.88 -2.51
CA LYS A 278 -29.72 -53.81 -1.19
C LYS A 278 -29.07 -55.14 -0.80
N ARG A 279 -29.71 -56.27 -1.13
CA ARG A 279 -29.12 -57.60 -0.89
C ARG A 279 -27.87 -57.83 -1.73
N ALA A 280 -27.88 -57.43 -3.01
CA ALA A 280 -26.71 -57.55 -3.88
C ALA A 280 -25.51 -56.73 -3.38
N VAL A 281 -25.74 -55.52 -2.84
CA VAL A 281 -24.66 -54.68 -2.28
C VAL A 281 -24.11 -55.27 -0.96
N ILE A 282 -24.95 -55.85 -0.12
CA ILE A 282 -24.52 -56.48 1.14
C ILE A 282 -23.68 -57.75 0.88
N GLU A 283 -24.02 -58.55 -0.13
CA GLU A 283 -23.22 -59.74 -0.51
C GLU A 283 -21.82 -59.37 -1.02
N VAL A 284 -21.69 -58.25 -1.75
CA VAL A 284 -20.38 -57.76 -2.23
C VAL A 284 -19.51 -57.23 -1.09
N ILE A 285 -20.12 -56.68 -0.03
CA ILE A 285 -19.41 -56.15 1.14
C ILE A 285 -18.93 -57.27 2.07
N LEU A 286 -19.66 -58.39 2.17
CA LEU A 286 -19.30 -59.52 3.02
C LEU A 286 -18.32 -60.51 2.38
N ALA A 287 -18.04 -60.38 1.08
CA ALA A 287 -17.11 -61.24 0.35
C ALA A 287 -15.65 -60.69 0.29
N LYS A 288 -15.31 -59.72 1.14
CA LYS A 288 -13.98 -59.12 1.25
C LYS A 288 -13.44 -59.25 2.67
#